data_AF-A0A955L0F5-F1
#
_entry.id   AF-A0A955L0F5-F1
#
_cell.length_a   1.000
_cell.length_b   1.000
_cell.length_c   1.000
_cell.angle_alpha   90.00
_cell.angle_beta   90.00
_cell.angle_gamma   90.00
#
_symmetry.space_group_name_H-M   'P 1'
#
loop_
_entity.id
_entity.type
_entity.pdbx_description
1 polymer ?
#
loop_
_entity_poly.entity_id
_entity_poly.type
_entity_poly.pdbx_seq_one_letter_code
_entity_poly.pdbx_strand_id
1 'polypeptide(L)'
;MNENNSTDNRGWELYNERSKEIIQNKTEVVKSNFLSHTRSIKDILQLPPAERPEVEITCIDERAVISVRDNEGNLDIVHINTPGGGTEFLEDEDIEQIIMLSNGNIKINSHLFCGWGEYIFNQILDGDESNEDNLGNKSTGITRIMNSIRLALDDPKDVFWQSYLKEFEEKGLGKTDLLNKARIYVSKVAHRQNLDDQDNMIKDLVLQAFVHGKTIKLATRFEQIHEKLINDYNELKLMNGENENLTEPPQLDKRLNIVTYIDTLQNAPHQHIADSAIINMTRDRVFTSRFPVEGKDAFFARVGFKKSNPLIDLIFKIMEGDHSDSKELDHNIYVCCDEADKDPIESLIKGIAEVNSSRKIIVIGLSEEELNGQHDPLPPSVH
;
A
#
# COMPACT_ATOMS: atom_id res chain seq x y z
N MET A 1 -22.12 59.89 -26.02
CA MET A 1 -20.95 58.99 -26.02
C MET A 1 -21.06 58.13 -24.78
N ASN A 2 -21.48 56.88 -24.94
CA ASN A 2 -21.32 55.83 -23.94
C ASN A 2 -21.06 54.55 -24.72
N GLU A 3 -19.81 54.12 -24.70
CA GLU A 3 -19.32 52.89 -25.31
C GLU A 3 -19.87 51.71 -24.52
N ASN A 4 -20.58 50.81 -25.22
CA ASN A 4 -20.90 49.49 -24.71
C ASN A 4 -19.62 48.66 -24.74
N ASN A 5 -18.96 48.55 -23.59
CA ASN A 5 -17.96 47.50 -23.34
C ASN A 5 -18.68 46.15 -23.27
N SER A 6 -18.86 45.48 -24.42
CA SER A 6 -19.09 44.04 -24.42
C SER A 6 -17.77 43.38 -24.06
N THR A 7 -17.60 42.99 -22.80
CA THR A 7 -16.52 42.09 -22.38
C THR A 7 -16.58 40.82 -23.22
N ASP A 8 -15.58 40.64 -24.07
CA ASP A 8 -15.43 39.49 -24.96
C ASP A 8 -15.13 38.23 -24.14
N ASN A 9 -16.18 37.48 -23.79
CA ASN A 9 -16.11 36.25 -23.01
C ASN A 9 -15.51 35.06 -23.79
N ARG A 10 -15.22 35.21 -25.09
CA ARG A 10 -14.67 34.12 -25.92
C ARG A 10 -13.30 33.63 -25.45
N GLY A 11 -12.48 34.52 -24.89
CA GLY A 11 -11.18 34.14 -24.34
C GLY A 11 -11.28 33.21 -23.13
N TRP A 12 -12.27 33.43 -22.27
CA TRP A 12 -12.55 32.58 -21.09
C TRP A 12 -13.21 31.26 -21.48
N GLU A 13 -14.10 31.27 -22.46
CA GLU A 13 -14.71 30.05 -23.02
C GLU A 13 -13.64 29.15 -23.65
N LEU A 14 -12.77 29.70 -24.50
CA LEU A 14 -11.65 28.97 -25.11
C LEU A 14 -10.64 28.43 -24.10
N TYR A 15 -10.37 29.18 -23.03
CA TYR A 15 -9.51 28.71 -21.92
C TYR A 15 -10.16 27.52 -21.20
N ASN A 16 -11.44 27.64 -20.85
CA ASN A 16 -12.17 26.56 -20.17
C ASN A 16 -12.31 25.31 -21.04
N GLU A 17 -12.53 25.46 -22.35
CA GLU A 17 -12.57 24.35 -23.30
C GLU A 17 -11.21 23.64 -23.39
N ARG A 18 -10.10 24.40 -23.54
CA ARG A 18 -8.76 23.82 -23.54
C ARG A 18 -8.38 23.16 -22.23
N SER A 19 -8.74 23.75 -21.09
CA SER A 19 -8.51 23.15 -19.78
C SER A 19 -9.28 21.84 -19.62
N LYS A 20 -10.53 21.77 -20.09
CA LYS A 20 -11.32 20.52 -20.11
C LYS A 20 -10.70 19.47 -21.01
N GLU A 21 -10.25 19.86 -22.21
CA GLU A 21 -9.59 18.95 -23.16
C GLU A 21 -8.27 18.38 -22.60
N ILE A 22 -7.45 19.21 -21.93
CA ILE A 22 -6.21 18.77 -21.28
C ILE A 22 -6.50 17.78 -20.15
N ILE A 23 -7.50 18.06 -19.30
CA ILE A 23 -7.88 17.16 -18.20
C ILE A 23 -8.41 15.85 -18.78
N GLN A 24 -9.28 15.90 -19.79
CA GLN A 24 -9.83 14.72 -20.44
C GLN A 24 -8.73 13.85 -21.06
N ASN A 25 -7.78 14.46 -21.78
CA ASN A 25 -6.64 13.72 -22.34
C ASN A 25 -5.78 13.07 -21.25
N LYS A 26 -5.55 13.74 -20.12
CA LYS A 26 -4.82 13.16 -18.97
C LYS A 26 -5.57 11.98 -18.35
N THR A 27 -6.88 12.11 -18.16
CA THR A 27 -7.73 11.04 -17.64
C THR A 27 -7.74 9.82 -18.57
N GLU A 28 -7.80 10.01 -19.88
CA GLU A 28 -7.75 8.90 -20.85
C GLU A 28 -6.38 8.19 -20.84
N VAL A 29 -5.28 8.92 -20.69
CA VAL A 29 -3.94 8.31 -20.55
C VAL A 29 -3.85 7.48 -19.27
N VAL A 30 -4.31 8.01 -18.13
CA VAL A 30 -4.33 7.27 -16.86
C VAL A 30 -5.21 6.03 -16.95
N LYS A 31 -6.39 6.14 -17.58
CA LYS A 31 -7.29 5.02 -17.82
C LYS A 31 -6.64 3.93 -18.68
N SER A 32 -6.01 4.32 -19.79
CA SER A 32 -5.30 3.38 -20.67
C SER A 32 -4.14 2.68 -19.95
N ASN A 33 -3.34 3.43 -19.18
CA ASN A 33 -2.27 2.86 -18.37
C ASN A 33 -2.82 1.92 -17.28
N PHE A 34 -3.90 2.30 -16.62
CA PHE A 34 -4.54 1.44 -15.61
C PHE A 34 -4.96 0.10 -16.22
N LEU A 35 -5.60 0.10 -17.39
CA LEU A 35 -6.04 -1.14 -18.04
C LEU A 35 -4.88 -2.01 -18.51
N SER A 36 -3.76 -1.43 -18.95
CA SER A 36 -2.57 -2.19 -19.40
C SER A 36 -1.67 -2.68 -18.26
N HIS A 37 -1.77 -2.07 -17.08
CA HIS A 37 -0.97 -2.42 -15.89
C HIS A 37 -1.81 -3.11 -14.80
N THR A 38 -2.99 -3.62 -15.16
CA THR A 38 -3.84 -4.42 -14.29
C THR A 38 -4.30 -5.71 -14.94
N ARG A 39 -4.69 -6.68 -14.13
CA ARG A 39 -5.20 -7.99 -14.57
C ARG A 39 -6.51 -8.33 -13.86
N SER A 40 -7.39 -9.09 -14.52
CA SER A 40 -8.63 -9.59 -13.91
C SER A 40 -8.33 -10.66 -12.86
N ILE A 41 -8.98 -10.55 -11.70
CA ILE A 41 -8.98 -11.55 -10.63
C ILE A 41 -9.64 -12.83 -11.14
N LYS A 42 -10.78 -12.74 -11.82
CA LYS A 42 -11.44 -13.90 -12.44
C LYS A 42 -10.51 -14.65 -13.40
N ASP A 43 -9.78 -13.93 -14.25
CA ASP A 43 -8.83 -14.57 -15.19
C ASP A 43 -7.70 -15.30 -14.45
N ILE A 44 -7.18 -14.71 -13.38
CA ILE A 44 -6.15 -15.35 -12.54
C ILE A 44 -6.71 -16.62 -11.87
N LEU A 45 -7.93 -16.56 -11.35
CA LEU A 45 -8.55 -17.69 -10.66
C LEU A 45 -8.92 -18.85 -11.60
N GLN A 46 -9.08 -18.60 -12.90
CA GLN A 46 -9.24 -19.64 -13.92
C GLN A 46 -7.93 -20.41 -14.21
N LEU A 47 -6.77 -19.85 -13.84
CA LEU A 47 -5.50 -20.56 -13.98
C LEU A 47 -5.37 -21.67 -12.93
N PRO A 48 -4.70 -22.79 -13.29
CA PRO A 48 -4.22 -23.74 -12.31
C PRO A 48 -3.38 -23.04 -11.23
N PRO A 49 -3.50 -23.43 -9.95
CA PRO A 49 -2.68 -22.91 -8.86
C PRO A 49 -1.20 -22.65 -9.15
N ALA A 50 -0.52 -23.62 -9.77
CA ALA A 50 0.92 -23.52 -10.04
C ALA A 50 1.27 -22.48 -11.12
N GLU A 51 0.29 -22.07 -11.94
CA GLU A 51 0.45 -21.09 -13.02
C GLU A 51 -0.01 -19.68 -12.60
N ARG A 52 -0.53 -19.53 -11.39
CA ARG A 52 -0.92 -18.23 -10.84
C ARG A 52 0.32 -17.33 -10.61
N PRO A 53 0.13 -16.00 -10.54
CA PRO A 53 1.23 -15.08 -10.28
C PRO A 53 1.81 -15.24 -8.87
N GLU A 54 3.05 -14.79 -8.68
CA GLU A 54 3.52 -14.45 -7.33
C GLU A 54 2.79 -13.20 -6.84
N VAL A 55 2.63 -13.06 -5.52
CA VAL A 55 2.07 -11.81 -4.96
C VAL A 55 3.13 -11.06 -4.17
N GLU A 56 3.24 -9.77 -4.42
CA GLU A 56 4.11 -8.85 -3.70
C GLU A 56 3.30 -7.77 -3.00
N ILE A 57 3.34 -7.77 -1.67
CA ILE A 57 2.70 -6.78 -0.80
C ILE A 57 3.72 -5.71 -0.45
N THR A 58 3.45 -4.47 -0.85
CA THR A 58 4.33 -3.31 -0.64
C THR A 58 3.56 -2.15 -0.05
N CYS A 59 4.29 -1.18 0.50
CA CYS A 59 3.67 0.07 0.91
C CYS A 59 3.12 0.84 -0.30
N ILE A 60 2.16 1.73 -0.05
CA ILE A 60 1.68 2.70 -1.04
C ILE A 60 2.74 3.73 -1.44
N ASP A 61 3.79 3.89 -0.61
CA ASP A 61 4.92 4.79 -0.83
C ASP A 61 5.50 4.56 -2.24
N GLU A 62 5.61 5.63 -3.01
CA GLU A 62 6.06 5.59 -4.40
C GLU A 62 7.51 5.12 -4.51
N ARG A 63 8.30 5.34 -3.45
CA ARG A 63 9.70 4.95 -3.36
C ARG A 63 9.89 3.48 -3.04
N ALA A 64 8.86 2.81 -2.49
CA ALA A 64 8.93 1.41 -2.15
C ALA A 64 9.20 0.57 -3.41
N VAL A 65 10.28 -0.19 -3.37
CA VAL A 65 10.75 -1.04 -4.46
C VAL A 65 9.68 -2.07 -4.79
N ILE A 66 9.49 -2.23 -6.09
CA ILE A 66 8.68 -3.28 -6.67
C ILE A 66 9.58 -4.12 -7.57
N SER A 67 9.39 -5.44 -7.50
CA SER A 67 10.02 -6.36 -8.43
C SER A 67 9.52 -6.04 -9.85
N VAL A 68 10.39 -5.50 -10.69
CA VAL A 68 10.06 -5.20 -12.10
C VAL A 68 10.16 -6.50 -12.90
N ARG A 69 9.23 -6.72 -13.84
CA ARG A 69 9.37 -7.77 -14.86
C ARG A 69 10.78 -7.69 -15.45
N ASP A 70 11.52 -8.79 -15.44
CA ASP A 70 12.76 -8.81 -16.20
C ASP A 70 12.46 -8.63 -17.70
N ASN A 71 13.46 -8.17 -18.46
CA ASN A 71 13.33 -7.96 -19.90
C ASN A 71 13.05 -9.28 -20.69
N GLU A 72 12.96 -10.41 -19.98
CA GLU A 72 12.66 -11.74 -20.50
C GLU A 72 11.22 -12.19 -20.20
N GLY A 73 10.45 -11.39 -19.45
CA GLY A 73 9.02 -11.61 -19.20
C GLY A 73 8.69 -12.72 -18.19
N ASN A 74 9.64 -13.14 -17.35
CA ASN A 74 9.57 -14.40 -16.62
C ASN A 74 8.91 -14.36 -15.23
N LEU A 75 8.43 -13.20 -14.77
CA LEU A 75 7.73 -13.09 -13.49
C LEU A 75 6.40 -12.38 -13.68
N ASP A 76 5.31 -13.14 -13.67
CA ASP A 76 3.98 -12.59 -13.49
C ASP A 76 3.76 -12.33 -12.00
N ILE A 77 3.82 -11.05 -11.61
CA ILE A 77 3.69 -10.59 -10.23
C ILE A 77 2.43 -9.73 -10.12
N VAL A 78 1.64 -9.99 -9.09
CA VAL A 78 0.55 -9.11 -8.66
C VAL A 78 1.02 -8.26 -7.49
N HIS A 79 0.82 -6.95 -7.60
CA HIS A 79 1.16 -6.01 -6.54
C HIS A 79 -0.06 -5.64 -5.71
N ILE A 80 0.06 -5.81 -4.40
CA ILE A 80 -0.92 -5.39 -3.41
C ILE A 80 -0.32 -4.23 -2.60
N ASN A 81 -0.62 -3.00 -3.03
CA ASN A 81 -0.13 -1.81 -2.36
C ASN A 81 -1.08 -1.39 -1.24
N THR A 82 -0.58 -1.40 -0.01
CA THR A 82 -1.36 -1.04 1.19
C THR A 82 -0.52 -0.23 2.17
N PRO A 83 -1.14 0.66 2.99
CA PRO A 83 -0.40 1.43 3.99
C PRO A 83 0.41 0.53 4.94
N GLY A 84 1.70 0.85 5.09
CA GLY A 84 2.60 0.15 6.01
C GLY A 84 2.74 -1.36 5.78
N GLY A 85 2.58 -1.81 4.54
CA GLY A 85 2.72 -3.22 4.18
C GLY A 85 1.56 -4.11 4.64
N GLY A 86 0.43 -3.51 5.07
CA GLY A 86 -0.85 -4.21 5.16
C GLY A 86 -1.26 -4.76 6.52
N THR A 87 -0.41 -4.75 7.55
CA THR A 87 -0.70 -5.42 8.84
C THR A 87 -1.98 -4.91 9.52
N GLU A 88 -2.22 -3.60 9.55
CA GLU A 88 -3.44 -2.99 10.09
C GLU A 88 -4.51 -2.71 9.04
N PHE A 89 -4.23 -3.05 7.79
CA PHE A 89 -5.06 -2.64 6.66
C PHE A 89 -5.74 -3.80 5.95
N LEU A 90 -5.14 -4.99 5.91
CA LEU A 90 -5.76 -6.16 5.29
C LEU A 90 -6.69 -6.84 6.30
N GLU A 91 -7.93 -7.13 5.91
CA GLU A 91 -8.81 -8.04 6.66
C GLU A 91 -8.50 -9.50 6.35
N ASP A 92 -9.13 -10.42 7.09
CA ASP A 92 -8.96 -11.86 6.83
C ASP A 92 -9.43 -12.21 5.42
N GLU A 93 -10.55 -11.62 4.95
CA GLU A 93 -11.07 -11.84 3.60
C GLU A 93 -10.12 -11.32 2.51
N ASP A 94 -9.42 -10.21 2.76
CA ASP A 94 -8.40 -9.70 1.85
C ASP A 94 -7.23 -10.70 1.75
N ILE A 95 -6.81 -11.26 2.88
CA ILE A 95 -5.74 -12.26 2.95
C ILE A 95 -6.15 -13.56 2.26
N GLU A 96 -7.37 -14.06 2.49
CA GLU A 96 -7.92 -15.23 1.79
C GLU A 96 -7.89 -15.02 0.28
N GLN A 97 -8.35 -13.86 -0.22
CA GLN A 97 -8.30 -13.53 -1.64
C GLN A 97 -6.85 -13.50 -2.17
N ILE A 98 -5.91 -12.90 -1.43
CA ILE A 98 -4.50 -12.83 -1.83
C ILE A 98 -3.89 -14.24 -1.93
N ILE A 99 -4.16 -15.11 -0.95
CA ILE A 99 -3.72 -16.50 -0.98
C ILE A 99 -4.26 -17.17 -2.25
N MET A 100 -5.56 -17.04 -2.53
CA MET A 100 -6.19 -17.64 -3.70
C MET A 100 -5.66 -17.12 -5.04
N LEU A 101 -5.26 -15.86 -5.10
CA LEU A 101 -4.65 -15.24 -6.28
C LEU A 101 -3.22 -15.72 -6.55
N SER A 102 -2.51 -16.18 -5.52
CA SER A 102 -1.10 -16.53 -5.62
C SER A 102 -0.86 -17.95 -6.12
N ASN A 103 0.36 -18.24 -6.59
CA ASN A 103 0.87 -19.60 -6.73
C ASN A 103 1.45 -20.18 -5.42
N GLY A 104 1.16 -19.56 -4.27
CA GLY A 104 1.73 -19.93 -2.98
C GLY A 104 3.01 -19.18 -2.61
N ASN A 105 3.59 -18.36 -3.50
CA ASN A 105 4.69 -17.46 -3.18
C ASN A 105 4.16 -16.04 -2.89
N ILE A 106 4.39 -15.57 -1.66
CA ILE A 106 3.97 -14.24 -1.21
C ILE A 106 5.18 -13.52 -0.61
N LYS A 107 5.47 -12.33 -1.14
CA LYS A 107 6.51 -11.43 -0.64
C LYS A 107 5.84 -10.29 0.11
N ILE A 108 6.33 -9.98 1.32
CA ILE A 108 5.84 -8.85 2.13
C ILE A 108 7.02 -7.93 2.42
N ASN A 109 6.98 -6.74 1.82
CA ASN A 109 8.06 -5.78 1.90
C ASN A 109 7.73 -4.69 2.93
N SER A 110 8.50 -4.67 4.01
CA SER A 110 8.68 -3.45 4.81
C SER A 110 9.67 -2.53 4.12
N HIS A 111 9.61 -1.23 4.36
CA HIS A 111 10.61 -0.30 3.86
C HIS A 111 11.06 0.69 4.92
N LEU A 112 12.27 1.22 4.72
CA LEU A 112 12.82 2.30 5.53
C LEU A 112 11.94 3.55 5.47
N PHE A 113 11.93 4.31 6.58
CA PHE A 113 11.18 5.58 6.68
C PHE A 113 9.69 5.44 6.35
N CYS A 114 9.08 4.31 6.72
CA CYS A 114 7.65 4.08 6.53
C CYS A 114 6.82 5.06 7.37
N GLY A 115 6.30 6.11 6.74
CA GLY A 115 5.49 7.14 7.41
C GLY A 115 4.24 6.58 8.08
N TRP A 116 3.60 5.55 7.50
CA TRP A 116 2.49 4.85 8.16
C TRP A 116 2.94 4.08 9.40
N GLY A 117 4.11 3.46 9.35
CA GLY A 117 4.73 2.78 10.48
C GLY A 117 4.95 3.73 11.65
N GLU A 118 5.53 4.89 11.37
CA GLU A 118 5.74 5.97 12.35
C GLU A 118 4.43 6.55 12.87
N TYR A 119 3.46 6.82 12.00
CA TYR A 119 2.14 7.32 12.39
C TYR A 119 1.46 6.37 13.39
N ILE A 120 1.42 5.06 13.09
CA ILE A 120 0.84 4.06 13.99
C ILE A 120 1.65 3.94 15.29
N PHE A 121 2.98 3.99 15.21
CA PHE A 121 3.85 3.95 16.38
C PHE A 121 3.54 5.11 17.34
N ASN A 122 3.48 6.33 16.82
CA ASN A 122 3.18 7.53 17.60
C ASN A 122 1.74 7.53 18.10
N GLN A 123 0.76 7.16 17.27
CA GLN A 123 -0.65 7.07 17.66
C GLN A 123 -0.87 6.12 18.85
N ILE A 124 -0.15 4.99 18.89
CA ILE A 124 -0.20 4.05 20.01
C ILE A 124 0.35 4.69 21.30
N LEU A 125 1.36 5.55 21.21
CA LEU A 125 2.03 6.17 22.35
C LEU A 125 1.34 7.45 22.84
N ASP A 126 0.71 8.19 21.92
CA ASP A 126 0.06 9.48 22.17
C ASP A 126 -1.35 9.38 22.76
N GLY A 127 -1.89 8.17 22.96
CA GLY A 127 -3.20 7.94 23.56
C GLY A 127 -3.45 8.78 24.83
N ASP A 128 -4.58 9.48 24.87
CA ASP A 128 -4.86 10.53 25.85
C ASP A 128 -5.02 9.97 27.28
N GLU A 129 -4.18 10.40 28.22
CA GLU A 129 -4.11 9.89 29.60
C GLU A 129 -5.28 10.36 30.50
N SER A 130 -6.18 11.17 29.95
CA SER A 130 -7.28 11.82 30.69
C SER A 130 -8.43 10.88 31.07
N ASN A 131 -8.41 9.61 30.65
CA ASN A 131 -9.46 8.62 30.94
C ASN A 131 -8.84 7.31 31.48
N GLU A 132 -9.37 6.74 32.57
CA GLU A 132 -8.84 5.49 33.16
C GLU A 132 -8.87 4.30 32.18
N ASP A 133 -9.86 4.26 31.28
CA ASP A 133 -9.93 3.28 30.18
C ASP A 133 -8.75 3.43 29.19
N ASN A 134 -8.15 4.62 29.09
CA ASN A 134 -7.02 4.87 28.18
C ASN A 134 -5.67 4.43 28.78
N LEU A 135 -5.52 4.36 30.11
CA LEU A 135 -4.32 3.82 30.76
C LEU A 135 -4.13 2.32 30.46
N GLY A 136 -5.23 1.55 30.49
CA GLY A 136 -5.24 0.15 30.06
C GLY A 136 -4.89 -0.03 28.59
N ASN A 137 -5.40 0.87 27.74
CA ASN A 137 -5.11 0.89 26.30
C ASN A 137 -3.65 1.23 26.00
N LYS A 138 -3.02 2.14 26.76
CA LYS A 138 -1.63 2.55 26.57
C LYS A 138 -0.61 1.46 26.93
N SER A 139 -0.81 0.77 28.06
CA SER A 139 0.02 -0.38 28.45
C SER A 139 -0.07 -1.52 27.42
N THR A 140 -1.27 -1.77 26.91
CA THR A 140 -1.52 -2.73 25.82
C THR A 140 -0.82 -2.28 24.53
N GLY A 141 -0.86 -0.99 24.23
CA GLY A 141 -0.16 -0.37 23.11
C GLY A 141 1.37 -0.53 23.16
N ILE A 142 1.99 -0.21 24.29
CA ILE A 142 3.43 -0.41 24.52
C ILE A 142 3.78 -1.89 24.34
N THR A 143 2.97 -2.78 24.90
CA THR A 143 3.18 -4.24 24.75
C THR A 143 3.11 -4.66 23.28
N ARG A 144 2.15 -4.12 22.51
CA ARG A 144 2.04 -4.37 21.07
C ARG A 144 3.29 -3.92 20.31
N ILE A 145 3.81 -2.73 20.61
CA ILE A 145 5.04 -2.20 20.01
C ILE A 145 6.23 -3.10 20.34
N MET A 146 6.43 -3.39 21.63
CA MET A 146 7.55 -4.22 22.09
C MET A 146 7.51 -5.64 21.52
N ASN A 147 6.32 -6.22 21.37
CA ASN A 147 6.16 -7.52 20.73
C ASN A 147 6.54 -7.48 19.23
N SER A 148 6.21 -6.41 18.49
CA SER A 148 6.69 -6.27 17.11
C SER A 148 8.21 -6.16 17.06
N ILE A 149 8.81 -5.27 17.85
CA ILE A 149 10.28 -5.10 17.91
C ILE A 149 10.96 -6.43 18.21
N ARG A 150 10.44 -7.18 19.19
CA ARG A 150 10.96 -8.48 19.55
C ARG A 150 10.89 -9.48 18.39
N LEU A 151 9.76 -9.55 17.68
CA LEU A 151 9.63 -10.43 16.52
C LEU A 151 10.66 -10.14 15.43
N ALA A 152 10.98 -8.86 15.18
CA ALA A 152 12.03 -8.51 14.22
C ALA A 152 13.43 -8.95 14.68
N LEU A 153 13.73 -8.85 15.97
CA LEU A 153 15.05 -9.23 16.52
C LEU A 153 15.22 -10.74 16.67
N ASP A 154 14.14 -11.44 17.02
CA ASP A 154 14.08 -12.88 17.22
C ASP A 154 13.75 -13.64 15.91
N ASP A 155 13.64 -12.94 14.77
CA ASP A 155 13.37 -13.55 13.47
C ASP A 155 14.40 -14.64 13.13
N PRO A 156 14.01 -15.91 12.95
CA PRO A 156 14.92 -16.99 12.60
C PRO A 156 15.64 -16.78 11.26
N LYS A 157 15.06 -16.00 10.35
CA LYS A 157 15.69 -15.66 9.06
C LYS A 157 16.69 -14.51 9.18
N ASP A 158 16.79 -13.88 10.35
CA ASP A 158 17.68 -12.76 10.66
C ASP A 158 17.56 -11.57 9.68
N VAL A 159 16.41 -11.39 9.01
CA VAL A 159 16.26 -10.39 7.93
C VAL A 159 16.57 -8.99 8.46
N PHE A 160 15.99 -8.62 9.61
CA PHE A 160 16.26 -7.34 10.27
C PHE A 160 17.72 -7.19 10.68
N TRP A 161 18.27 -8.19 11.36
CA TRP A 161 19.65 -8.11 11.86
C TRP A 161 20.67 -7.94 10.74
N GLN A 162 20.54 -8.71 9.66
CA GLN A 162 21.44 -8.62 8.51
C GLN A 162 21.30 -7.29 7.77
N SER A 163 20.07 -6.77 7.65
CA SER A 163 19.82 -5.49 6.97
C SER A 163 20.46 -4.29 7.68
N TYR A 164 20.64 -4.35 9.00
CA TYR A 164 21.18 -3.26 9.82
C TYR A 164 22.51 -3.60 10.51
N LEU A 165 23.20 -4.68 10.10
CA LEU A 165 24.40 -5.17 10.79
C LEU A 165 25.44 -4.06 11.00
N LYS A 166 25.70 -3.27 9.95
CA LYS A 166 26.64 -2.14 10.01
C LYS A 166 26.23 -1.09 11.05
N GLU A 167 24.95 -0.75 11.13
CA GLU A 167 24.45 0.22 12.12
C GLU A 167 24.54 -0.33 13.56
N PHE A 168 24.30 -1.63 13.75
CA PHE A 168 24.50 -2.29 15.03
C PHE A 168 25.97 -2.25 15.47
N GLU A 169 26.90 -2.53 14.54
CA GLU A 169 28.34 -2.47 14.78
C GLU A 169 28.81 -1.05 15.11
N GLU A 170 28.40 -0.06 14.32
CA GLU A 170 28.75 1.36 14.52
C GLU A 170 28.24 1.90 15.86
N LYS A 171 27.06 1.47 16.29
CA LYS A 171 26.44 1.87 17.56
C LYS A 171 26.87 1.00 18.75
N GLY A 172 27.65 -0.06 18.51
CA GLY A 172 28.10 -1.00 19.55
C GLY A 172 26.94 -1.71 20.26
N LEU A 173 25.91 -2.11 19.53
CA LEU A 173 24.68 -2.69 20.08
C LEU A 173 24.53 -4.17 19.73
N GLY A 174 24.18 -5.01 20.71
CA GLY A 174 23.62 -6.34 20.47
C GLY A 174 22.09 -6.35 20.35
N LYS A 175 21.51 -7.45 19.87
CA LYS A 175 20.04 -7.65 19.81
C LYS A 175 19.37 -7.42 21.17
N THR A 176 19.88 -8.08 22.21
CA THR A 176 19.37 -7.97 23.59
C THR A 176 19.49 -6.54 24.14
N ASP A 177 20.58 -5.84 23.80
CA ASP A 177 20.81 -4.46 24.23
C ASP A 177 19.80 -3.52 23.58
N LEU A 178 19.56 -3.66 22.27
CA LEU A 178 18.54 -2.90 21.58
C LEU A 178 17.16 -3.16 22.17
N LEU A 179 16.78 -4.41 22.45
CA LEU A 179 15.48 -4.72 23.05
C LEU A 179 15.29 -4.05 24.42
N ASN A 180 16.32 -4.07 25.27
CA ASN A 180 16.28 -3.43 26.58
C ASN A 180 16.21 -1.90 26.48
N LYS A 181 17.02 -1.30 25.62
CA LYS A 181 17.00 0.15 25.40
C LYS A 181 15.69 0.60 24.72
N ALA A 182 15.16 -0.18 23.78
CA ALA A 182 13.87 0.07 23.15
C ALA A 182 12.73 0.13 24.17
N ARG A 183 12.73 -0.78 25.17
CA ARG A 183 11.74 -0.75 26.25
C ARG A 183 11.78 0.56 27.04
N ILE A 184 12.98 1.05 27.33
CA ILE A 184 13.18 2.33 28.05
C ILE A 184 12.71 3.49 27.16
N TYR A 185 13.18 3.53 25.91
CA TYR A 185 12.82 4.55 24.92
C TYR A 185 11.30 4.65 24.72
N VAL A 186 10.63 3.53 24.41
CA VAL A 186 9.18 3.48 24.21
C VAL A 186 8.43 3.96 25.44
N SER A 187 8.89 3.57 26.64
CA SER A 187 8.31 4.06 27.90
C SER A 187 8.50 5.57 28.07
N LYS A 188 9.69 6.10 27.80
CA LYS A 188 9.96 7.55 27.88
C LYS A 188 9.06 8.32 26.91
N VAL A 189 8.97 7.90 25.66
CA VAL A 189 8.11 8.52 24.64
C VAL A 189 6.65 8.48 25.08
N ALA A 190 6.16 7.32 25.51
CA ALA A 190 4.80 7.16 26.01
C ALA A 190 4.48 8.17 27.12
N HIS A 191 5.37 8.35 28.08
CA HIS A 191 5.16 9.23 29.23
C HIS A 191 5.67 10.67 29.01
N ARG A 192 5.93 11.07 27.75
CA ARG A 192 6.42 12.41 27.37
C ARG A 192 7.64 12.86 28.16
N GLN A 193 8.53 11.92 28.47
CA GLN A 193 9.78 12.19 29.16
C GLN A 193 10.84 12.69 28.18
N ASN A 194 11.81 13.45 28.68
CA ASN A 194 12.92 13.93 27.87
C ASN A 194 13.76 12.77 27.34
N LEU A 195 14.04 12.79 26.05
CA LEU A 195 14.94 11.86 25.39
C LEU A 195 16.39 12.32 25.54
N ASP A 196 17.29 11.38 25.81
CA ASP A 196 18.73 11.63 25.89
C ASP A 196 19.46 11.20 24.61
N ASP A 197 20.79 11.38 24.58
CA ASP A 197 21.61 11.02 23.42
C ASP A 197 21.54 9.52 23.09
N GLN A 198 21.35 8.65 24.08
CA GLN A 198 21.22 7.22 23.84
C GLN A 198 19.87 6.89 23.19
N ASP A 199 18.80 7.55 23.62
CA ASP A 199 17.47 7.42 23.00
C ASP A 199 17.52 7.85 21.52
N ASN A 200 18.13 9.01 21.25
CA ASN A 200 18.28 9.53 19.90
C ASN A 200 19.15 8.62 19.01
N MET A 201 20.17 7.97 19.58
CA MET A 201 21.01 7.01 18.87
C MET A 201 20.23 5.77 18.39
N ILE A 202 19.23 5.30 19.16
CA ILE A 202 18.51 4.06 18.85
C ILE A 202 17.15 4.26 18.19
N LYS A 203 16.60 5.47 18.21
CA LYS A 203 15.23 5.77 17.77
C LYS A 203 14.89 5.14 16.42
N ASP A 204 15.77 5.26 15.43
CA ASP A 204 15.51 4.79 14.07
C ASP A 204 15.48 3.26 14.03
N LEU A 205 16.46 2.60 14.67
CA LEU A 205 16.48 1.13 14.78
C LEU A 205 15.25 0.58 15.49
N VAL A 206 14.75 1.28 16.52
CA VAL A 206 13.52 0.89 17.23
C VAL A 206 12.31 0.97 16.29
N LEU A 207 12.19 2.08 15.56
CA LEU A 207 11.09 2.26 14.61
C LEU A 207 11.15 1.22 13.48
N GLN A 208 12.33 0.96 12.91
CA GLN A 208 12.48 -0.04 11.85
C GLN A 208 12.21 -1.46 12.35
N ALA A 209 12.65 -1.81 13.57
CA ALA A 209 12.32 -3.08 14.17
C ALA A 209 10.80 -3.23 14.40
N PHE A 210 10.13 -2.15 14.80
CA PHE A 210 8.67 -2.14 14.94
C PHE A 210 7.98 -2.39 13.59
N VAL A 211 8.38 -1.68 12.53
CA VAL A 211 7.81 -1.82 11.18
C VAL A 211 8.04 -3.22 10.63
N HIS A 212 9.26 -3.75 10.68
CA HIS A 212 9.55 -5.10 10.20
C HIS A 212 8.86 -6.19 11.04
N GLY A 213 8.77 -5.98 12.35
CA GLY A 213 8.02 -6.87 13.24
C GLY A 213 6.55 -6.99 12.86
N LYS A 214 5.94 -5.91 12.34
CA LYS A 214 4.58 -5.94 11.82
C LYS A 214 4.45 -6.76 10.53
N THR A 215 5.45 -6.70 9.64
CA THR A 215 5.44 -7.56 8.43
C THR A 215 5.58 -9.04 8.79
N ILE A 216 6.36 -9.39 9.81
CA ILE A 216 6.42 -10.76 10.34
C ILE A 216 5.06 -11.16 10.92
N LYS A 217 4.40 -10.30 11.71
CA LYS A 217 3.04 -10.57 12.22
C LYS A 217 2.04 -10.82 11.09
N LEU A 218 2.12 -10.04 10.01
CA LEU A 218 1.26 -10.25 8.84
C LEU A 218 1.56 -11.59 8.18
N ALA A 219 2.82 -11.94 7.98
CA ALA A 219 3.21 -13.25 7.45
C ALA A 219 2.63 -14.40 8.30
N THR A 220 2.72 -14.32 9.63
CA THR A 220 2.09 -15.30 10.53
C THR A 220 0.56 -15.36 10.37
N ARG A 221 -0.11 -14.23 10.17
CA ARG A 221 -1.57 -14.20 9.94
C ARG A 221 -1.95 -14.88 8.62
N PHE A 222 -1.15 -14.67 7.56
CA PHE A 222 -1.31 -15.41 6.31
C PHE A 222 -1.19 -16.92 6.52
N GLU A 223 -0.17 -17.39 7.26
CA GLU A 223 -0.02 -18.82 7.57
C GLU A 223 -1.24 -19.40 8.32
N GLN A 224 -1.78 -18.65 9.29
CA GLN A 224 -2.96 -19.07 10.07
C GLN A 224 -4.24 -19.17 9.23
N ILE A 225 -4.51 -18.15 8.41
CA ILE A 225 -5.68 -18.13 7.51
C ILE A 225 -5.56 -19.23 6.48
N HIS A 226 -4.35 -19.43 5.96
CA HIS A 226 -4.05 -20.49 5.03
C HIS A 226 -4.31 -21.89 5.63
N GLU A 227 -3.89 -22.15 6.86
CA GLU A 227 -4.23 -23.40 7.56
C GLU A 227 -5.74 -23.60 7.73
N LYS A 228 -6.47 -22.52 8.04
CA LYS A 228 -7.94 -22.56 8.11
C LYS A 228 -8.56 -22.92 6.75
N LEU A 229 -8.12 -22.29 5.66
CA LEU A 229 -8.60 -22.60 4.30
C LEU A 229 -8.38 -24.07 3.91
N ILE A 230 -7.24 -24.65 4.27
CA ILE A 230 -6.96 -26.07 4.03
C ILE A 230 -7.96 -26.95 4.79
N ASN A 231 -8.20 -26.65 6.07
CA ASN A 231 -9.12 -27.44 6.89
C ASN A 231 -10.55 -27.37 6.33
N ASP A 232 -11.02 -26.16 6.01
CA ASP A 232 -12.35 -25.94 5.43
C ASP A 232 -12.50 -26.69 4.09
N TYR A 233 -11.48 -26.65 3.23
CA TYR A 233 -11.46 -27.39 1.96
C TYR A 233 -11.52 -28.91 2.17
N ASN A 234 -10.72 -29.45 3.10
CA ASN A 234 -10.70 -30.88 3.40
C ASN A 234 -12.04 -31.37 3.96
N GLU A 235 -12.68 -30.58 4.84
CA GLU A 235 -14.01 -30.89 5.36
C GLU A 235 -15.07 -30.93 4.24
N LEU A 236 -15.06 -29.93 3.35
CA LEU A 236 -15.98 -29.88 2.20
C LEU A 236 -15.77 -31.08 1.25
N LYS A 237 -14.51 -31.44 0.97
CA LYS A 237 -14.18 -32.61 0.14
C LYS A 237 -14.70 -33.91 0.75
N LEU A 238 -14.62 -34.05 2.07
CA LEU A 238 -15.16 -35.21 2.80
C LEU A 238 -16.69 -35.26 2.75
N MET A 239 -17.37 -34.10 2.78
CA MET A 239 -18.84 -34.01 2.74
C MET A 239 -19.41 -34.27 1.34
N ASN A 240 -18.76 -33.80 0.28
CA ASN A 240 -19.31 -33.83 -1.09
C ASN A 240 -18.81 -35.03 -1.94
N GLY A 241 -17.87 -35.82 -1.42
CA GLY A 241 -17.20 -36.89 -2.17
C GLY A 241 -16.21 -36.34 -3.22
N GLU A 242 -15.40 -37.21 -3.84
CA GLU A 242 -14.32 -36.81 -4.78
C GLU A 242 -14.80 -36.16 -6.11
N ASN A 243 -16.09 -35.85 -6.27
CA ASN A 243 -16.72 -35.59 -7.57
C ASN A 243 -17.11 -34.12 -7.85
N GLU A 244 -16.72 -33.14 -7.03
CA GLU A 244 -17.05 -31.73 -7.28
C GLU A 244 -15.83 -30.87 -7.65
N ASN A 245 -16.07 -29.89 -8.54
CA ASN A 245 -15.14 -28.82 -8.93
C ASN A 245 -14.90 -27.84 -7.77
N LEU A 246 -14.38 -28.31 -6.65
CA LEU A 246 -13.93 -27.46 -5.57
C LEU A 246 -12.67 -26.73 -6.04
N THR A 247 -12.64 -25.40 -5.88
CA THR A 247 -11.42 -24.64 -6.16
C THR A 247 -10.40 -25.01 -5.08
N GLU A 248 -9.40 -25.80 -5.46
CA GLU A 248 -8.31 -26.12 -4.56
C GLU A 248 -7.57 -24.82 -4.23
N PRO A 249 -7.37 -24.49 -2.93
CA PRO A 249 -6.46 -23.41 -2.57
C PRO A 249 -5.10 -23.73 -3.19
N PRO A 250 -4.37 -22.73 -3.69
CA PRO A 250 -3.26 -22.98 -4.58
C PRO A 250 -2.31 -24.05 -4.05
N GLN A 251 -2.16 -25.16 -4.79
CA GLN A 251 -1.71 -26.45 -4.26
C GLN A 251 -0.46 -26.38 -3.38
N LEU A 252 -0.69 -26.80 -2.16
CA LEU A 252 0.22 -26.85 -1.03
C LEU A 252 0.87 -28.22 -0.93
N ASP A 253 1.38 -28.70 -2.05
CA ASP A 253 2.31 -29.83 -2.01
C ASP A 253 3.69 -29.41 -1.44
N LYS A 254 3.78 -28.17 -0.94
CA LYS A 254 4.61 -27.64 0.15
C LYS A 254 3.98 -26.32 0.64
N ARG A 255 4.19 -25.99 1.92
CA ARG A 255 3.65 -24.82 2.65
C ARG A 255 3.72 -23.52 1.84
N LEU A 256 2.70 -22.67 1.98
CA LEU A 256 2.71 -21.26 1.57
C LEU A 256 4.10 -20.66 1.88
N ASN A 257 4.79 -20.20 0.84
CA ASN A 257 6.12 -19.64 0.96
C ASN A 257 6.00 -18.13 1.13
N ILE A 258 5.98 -17.70 2.39
CA ILE A 258 5.97 -16.28 2.73
C ILE A 258 7.37 -15.81 3.06
N VAL A 259 7.81 -14.78 2.37
CA VAL A 259 9.10 -14.13 2.62
C VAL A 259 8.88 -12.67 2.97
N THR A 260 9.49 -12.23 4.07
CA THR A 260 9.53 -10.83 4.47
C THR A 260 10.85 -10.22 4.03
N TYR A 261 10.79 -9.01 3.46
CA TYR A 261 11.99 -8.24 3.09
C TYR A 261 11.97 -6.85 3.71
N ILE A 262 13.16 -6.25 3.80
CA ILE A 262 13.35 -4.85 4.16
C ILE A 262 13.92 -4.15 2.94
N ASP A 263 13.09 -3.31 2.34
CA ASP A 263 13.53 -2.36 1.35
C ASP A 263 14.23 -1.20 2.04
N THR A 264 15.53 -1.10 1.80
CA THR A 264 16.40 -0.08 2.39
C THR A 264 16.34 1.25 1.65
N LEU A 265 15.53 1.37 0.58
CA LEU A 265 15.40 2.60 -0.20
C LEU A 265 16.75 3.17 -0.70
N GLN A 266 17.82 2.37 -0.76
CA GLN A 266 19.18 2.84 -1.04
C GLN A 266 19.31 3.57 -2.39
N ASN A 267 18.44 3.24 -3.34
CA ASN A 267 18.41 3.82 -4.68
C ASN A 267 17.22 4.78 -4.89
N ALA A 268 16.38 5.00 -3.88
CA ALA A 268 15.21 5.86 -3.98
C ALA A 268 15.55 7.29 -3.53
N PRO A 269 14.87 8.31 -4.09
CA PRO A 269 15.04 9.68 -3.61
C PRO A 269 14.67 9.80 -2.13
N HIS A 270 15.42 10.61 -1.39
CA HIS A 270 15.13 10.85 0.03
C HIS A 270 13.79 11.58 0.24
N GLN A 271 13.39 12.41 -0.73
CA GLN A 271 12.14 13.16 -0.72
C GLN A 271 11.11 12.51 -1.64
N HIS A 272 9.83 12.69 -1.30
CA HIS A 272 8.74 12.28 -2.16
C HIS A 272 8.69 13.16 -3.41
N ILE A 273 8.58 12.55 -4.59
CA ILE A 273 8.56 13.27 -5.88
C ILE A 273 7.20 13.17 -6.58
N ALA A 274 6.35 12.26 -6.12
CA ALA A 274 5.03 12.03 -6.68
C ALA A 274 4.10 13.22 -6.38
N ASP A 275 3.42 13.72 -7.42
CA ASP A 275 2.32 14.70 -7.30
C ASP A 275 0.96 14.06 -7.61
N SER A 276 0.95 12.75 -7.85
CA SER A 276 -0.22 12.02 -8.30
C SER A 276 -0.33 10.65 -7.62
N ALA A 277 -1.55 10.14 -7.53
CA ALA A 277 -1.83 8.80 -7.01
C ALA A 277 -2.91 8.09 -7.84
N ILE A 278 -2.78 6.76 -7.93
CA ILE A 278 -3.76 5.86 -8.54
C ILE A 278 -4.34 4.96 -7.46
N ILE A 279 -5.66 5.02 -7.29
CA ILE A 279 -6.41 4.20 -6.34
C ILE A 279 -7.31 3.26 -7.12
N ASN A 280 -7.06 1.96 -6.98
CA ASN A 280 -7.90 0.91 -7.53
C ASN A 280 -8.99 0.53 -6.53
N MET A 281 -10.24 0.83 -6.88
CA MET A 281 -11.46 0.44 -6.18
C MET A 281 -12.34 -0.50 -7.01
N THR A 282 -11.85 -1.00 -8.15
CA THR A 282 -12.56 -2.01 -8.96
C THR A 282 -12.66 -3.32 -8.18
N ARG A 283 -13.72 -4.10 -8.44
CA ARG A 283 -13.93 -5.38 -7.76
C ARG A 283 -13.05 -6.49 -8.31
N ASP A 284 -12.68 -6.40 -9.59
CA ASP A 284 -12.06 -7.50 -10.33
C ASP A 284 -10.67 -7.19 -10.88
N ARG A 285 -10.05 -6.03 -10.61
CA ARG A 285 -8.68 -5.76 -11.08
C ARG A 285 -7.66 -5.73 -9.96
N VAL A 286 -6.44 -6.19 -10.27
CA VAL A 286 -5.24 -6.06 -9.44
C VAL A 286 -4.08 -5.51 -10.26
N PHE A 287 -3.17 -4.75 -9.65
CA PHE A 287 -2.02 -4.19 -10.35
C PHE A 287 -1.00 -5.29 -10.68
N THR A 288 -0.44 -5.24 -11.87
CA THR A 288 0.69 -6.08 -12.32
C THR A 288 1.96 -5.28 -12.51
N SER A 289 1.87 -3.94 -12.45
CA SER A 289 3.00 -3.03 -12.46
C SER A 289 2.57 -1.62 -12.03
N ARG A 290 3.52 -0.80 -11.57
CA ARG A 290 3.33 0.65 -11.43
C ARG A 290 3.63 1.35 -12.75
N PHE A 291 3.01 2.51 -12.96
CA PHE A 291 3.25 3.36 -14.12
C PHE A 291 3.36 4.84 -13.70
N PRO A 292 4.16 5.63 -14.42
CA PRO A 292 4.26 7.05 -14.14
C PRO A 292 2.99 7.79 -14.56
N VAL A 293 2.68 8.87 -13.83
CA VAL A 293 1.66 9.86 -14.21
C VAL A 293 2.39 11.14 -14.56
N GLU A 294 2.16 11.64 -15.79
CA GLU A 294 2.83 12.86 -16.29
C GLU A 294 4.38 12.81 -16.21
N GLY A 295 4.94 11.61 -16.34
CA GLY A 295 6.39 11.38 -16.32
C GLY A 295 7.02 11.34 -14.93
N LYS A 296 6.21 11.35 -13.87
CA LYS A 296 6.65 11.18 -12.48
C LYS A 296 6.11 9.88 -11.89
N ASP A 297 6.82 9.36 -10.91
CA ASP A 297 6.31 8.26 -10.08
C ASP A 297 5.01 8.69 -9.38
N ALA A 298 4.16 7.71 -9.10
CA ALA A 298 2.86 7.93 -8.47
C ALA A 298 2.67 6.95 -7.30
N PHE A 299 1.83 7.34 -6.35
CA PHE A 299 1.37 6.43 -5.30
C PHE A 299 0.37 5.44 -5.90
N PHE A 300 0.42 4.19 -5.46
CA PHE A 300 -0.54 3.15 -5.87
C PHE A 300 -1.20 2.55 -4.65
N ALA A 301 -2.51 2.33 -4.70
CA ALA A 301 -3.22 1.65 -3.64
C ALA A 301 -4.39 0.82 -4.18
N ARG A 302 -4.65 -0.33 -3.57
CA ARG A 302 -5.89 -1.09 -3.76
C ARG A 302 -6.69 -1.06 -2.46
N VAL A 303 -7.93 -0.58 -2.53
CA VAL A 303 -8.72 -0.32 -1.34
C VAL A 303 -10.21 -0.49 -1.58
N GLY A 304 -10.91 -1.10 -0.62
CA GLY A 304 -12.36 -1.11 -0.60
C GLY A 304 -12.95 0.20 -0.07
N PHE A 305 -14.19 0.50 -0.45
CA PHE A 305 -14.95 1.71 -0.10
C PHE A 305 -14.73 2.22 1.32
N LYS A 306 -14.90 1.37 2.33
CA LYS A 306 -14.87 1.75 3.75
C LYS A 306 -13.53 2.31 4.23
N LYS A 307 -12.44 2.00 3.53
CA LYS A 307 -11.06 2.39 3.90
C LYS A 307 -10.48 3.49 3.00
N SER A 308 -11.23 3.93 1.99
CA SER A 308 -10.77 4.91 1.00
C SER A 308 -10.49 6.29 1.59
N ASN A 309 -11.39 6.84 2.41
CA ASN A 309 -11.25 8.17 2.99
C ASN A 309 -9.95 8.40 3.79
N PRO A 310 -9.63 7.58 4.82
CA PRO A 310 -8.39 7.78 5.59
C PRO A 310 -7.13 7.56 4.75
N LEU A 311 -7.19 6.70 3.73
CA LEU A 311 -6.09 6.48 2.81
C LEU A 311 -5.84 7.68 1.88
N ILE A 312 -6.91 8.22 1.27
CA ILE A 312 -6.83 9.39 0.39
C ILE A 312 -6.25 10.59 1.15
N ASP A 313 -6.74 10.83 2.38
CA ASP A 313 -6.21 11.89 3.25
C ASP A 313 -4.73 11.68 3.60
N LEU A 314 -4.32 10.45 3.88
CA LEU A 314 -2.91 10.11 4.11
C LEU A 314 -2.05 10.43 2.88
N ILE A 315 -2.47 10.02 1.69
CA ILE A 315 -1.72 10.25 0.45
C ILE A 315 -1.53 11.75 0.22
N PHE A 316 -2.57 12.57 0.39
CA PHE A 316 -2.42 14.03 0.32
C PHE A 316 -1.44 14.57 1.37
N LYS A 317 -1.54 14.13 2.62
CA LYS A 317 -0.61 14.56 3.68
C LYS A 317 0.84 14.22 3.38
N ILE A 318 1.10 13.11 2.69
CA ILE A 318 2.44 12.73 2.25
C ILE A 318 2.91 13.67 1.13
N MET A 319 2.09 13.87 0.09
CA MET A 319 2.43 14.76 -1.03
C MET A 319 2.61 16.22 -0.62
N GLU A 320 1.89 16.68 0.40
CA GLU A 320 1.95 18.04 0.95
C GLU A 320 2.96 18.21 2.09
N GLY A 321 3.59 17.12 2.54
CA GLY A 321 4.47 17.12 3.70
C GLY A 321 5.80 17.84 3.46
N ASP A 322 6.48 18.23 4.54
CA ASP A 322 7.78 18.93 4.48
C ASP A 322 8.89 18.13 3.78
N HIS A 323 8.72 16.81 3.66
CA HIS A 323 9.63 15.90 2.98
C HIS A 323 9.19 15.57 1.53
N SER A 324 8.32 16.39 0.95
CA SER A 324 7.86 16.25 -0.43
C SER A 324 8.34 17.40 -1.32
N ASP A 325 8.97 17.06 -2.44
CA ASP A 325 9.34 17.99 -3.51
C ASP A 325 8.13 18.46 -4.31
N SER A 326 7.00 17.74 -4.20
CA SER A 326 5.74 18.10 -4.84
C SER A 326 4.83 18.96 -3.96
N LYS A 327 5.24 19.35 -2.74
CA LYS A 327 4.35 19.97 -1.74
C LYS A 327 3.58 21.22 -2.22
N GLU A 328 4.17 22.01 -3.11
CA GLU A 328 3.59 23.25 -3.64
C GLU A 328 2.90 23.03 -5.02
N LEU A 329 2.82 21.79 -5.50
CA LEU A 329 2.22 21.45 -6.79
C LEU A 329 0.72 21.13 -6.63
N ASP A 330 0.00 21.14 -7.76
CA ASP A 330 -1.34 20.57 -7.84
C ASP A 330 -1.25 19.04 -7.65
N HIS A 331 -2.04 18.50 -6.73
CA HIS A 331 -2.05 17.08 -6.41
C HIS A 331 -3.28 16.39 -6.97
N ASN A 332 -3.08 15.31 -7.74
CA ASN A 332 -4.17 14.60 -8.40
C ASN A 332 -4.29 13.16 -7.90
N ILE A 333 -5.46 12.78 -7.41
CA ILE A 333 -5.77 11.39 -7.07
C ILE A 333 -6.78 10.86 -8.09
N TYR A 334 -6.37 9.85 -8.86
CA TYR A 334 -7.20 9.15 -9.82
C TYR A 334 -7.77 7.90 -9.16
N VAL A 335 -9.10 7.79 -9.10
CA VAL A 335 -9.81 6.66 -8.50
C VAL A 335 -10.44 5.84 -9.61
N CYS A 336 -9.91 4.67 -9.89
CA CYS A 336 -10.45 3.73 -10.88
C CYS A 336 -11.47 2.81 -10.21
N CYS A 337 -12.70 2.76 -10.71
CA CYS A 337 -13.77 1.94 -10.16
C CYS A 337 -14.66 1.35 -11.26
N ASP A 338 -15.52 0.41 -10.87
CA ASP A 338 -16.56 -0.08 -11.76
C ASP A 338 -17.54 1.08 -12.06
N GLU A 339 -18.06 1.19 -13.29
CA GLU A 339 -18.95 2.31 -13.69
C GLU A 339 -20.16 2.46 -12.77
N ALA A 340 -20.74 1.34 -12.33
CA ALA A 340 -21.89 1.32 -11.42
C ALA A 340 -21.59 1.90 -10.03
N ASP A 341 -20.31 1.96 -9.66
CA ASP A 341 -19.79 2.39 -8.37
C ASP A 341 -19.29 3.84 -8.38
N LYS A 342 -19.27 4.50 -9.55
CA LYS A 342 -18.76 5.86 -9.74
C LYS A 342 -19.47 6.91 -8.88
N ASP A 343 -20.79 7.07 -9.03
CA ASP A 343 -21.55 8.09 -8.30
C ASP A 343 -21.48 7.90 -6.76
N PRO A 344 -21.59 6.66 -6.23
CA PRO A 344 -21.35 6.41 -4.81
C PRO A 344 -19.95 6.81 -4.33
N ILE A 345 -18.91 6.52 -5.11
CA ILE A 345 -17.52 6.86 -4.78
C ILE A 345 -17.31 8.37 -4.81
N GLU A 346 -17.77 9.04 -5.87
CA GLU A 346 -17.74 10.50 -5.97
C GLU A 346 -18.41 11.15 -4.76
N SER A 347 -19.57 10.64 -4.34
CA SER A 347 -20.29 11.14 -3.17
C SER A 347 -19.54 10.88 -1.86
N LEU A 348 -18.87 9.73 -1.72
CA LEU A 348 -18.12 9.35 -0.52
C LEU A 348 -16.88 10.24 -0.29
N ILE A 349 -16.22 10.64 -1.37
CA ILE A 349 -14.97 11.41 -1.33
C ILE A 349 -15.19 12.93 -1.48
N LYS A 350 -16.44 13.37 -1.67
CA LYS A 350 -16.90 14.76 -1.85
C LYS A 350 -16.75 15.65 -0.59
N GLY A 351 -15.54 15.72 -0.07
CA GLY A 351 -15.22 16.51 1.11
C GLY A 351 -13.74 16.44 1.49
N ILE A 352 -12.99 15.50 0.90
CA ILE A 352 -11.55 15.38 1.11
C ILE A 352 -10.79 16.41 0.25
N ALA A 353 -11.23 16.60 -1.00
CA ALA A 353 -10.64 17.58 -1.93
C ALA A 353 -11.04 19.04 -1.59
N GLU A 354 -12.20 19.25 -0.99
CA GLU A 354 -12.73 20.60 -0.72
C GLU A 354 -11.94 21.36 0.37
N VAL A 355 -11.04 20.67 1.08
CA VAL A 355 -10.20 21.24 2.16
C VAL A 355 -9.05 22.09 1.61
N ASN A 356 -8.57 21.82 0.39
CA ASN A 356 -7.43 22.51 -0.22
C ASN A 356 -7.63 22.63 -1.75
N SER A 357 -7.54 23.85 -2.27
CA SER A 357 -7.75 24.14 -3.70
C SER A 357 -6.72 23.49 -4.64
N SER A 358 -5.55 23.07 -4.15
CA SER A 358 -4.56 22.33 -4.94
C SER A 358 -4.88 20.84 -5.07
N ARG A 359 -5.83 20.31 -4.29
CA ARG A 359 -6.23 18.90 -4.32
C ARG A 359 -7.30 18.67 -5.37
N LYS A 360 -7.09 17.67 -6.22
CA LYS A 360 -8.08 17.20 -7.19
C LYS A 360 -8.25 15.69 -7.03
N ILE A 361 -9.51 15.25 -6.99
CA ILE A 361 -9.86 13.83 -7.04
C ILE A 361 -10.68 13.61 -8.31
N ILE A 362 -10.23 12.65 -9.13
CA ILE A 362 -10.80 12.35 -10.44
C ILE A 362 -11.28 10.89 -10.41
N VAL A 363 -12.58 10.68 -10.47
CA VAL A 363 -13.16 9.32 -10.46
C VAL A 363 -13.37 8.84 -11.90
N ILE A 364 -12.73 7.72 -12.22
CA ILE A 364 -12.77 7.06 -13.52
C ILE A 364 -13.63 5.81 -13.37
N GLY A 365 -14.86 5.91 -13.86
CA GLY A 365 -15.72 4.74 -14.04
C GLY A 365 -15.28 3.94 -15.26
N LEU A 366 -15.20 2.62 -15.09
CA LEU A 366 -14.81 1.67 -16.12
C LEU A 366 -15.98 0.75 -16.40
N SER A 367 -16.39 0.68 -17.67
CA SER A 367 -17.47 -0.20 -18.08
C SER A 367 -17.04 -1.67 -18.03
N GLU A 368 -18.00 -2.60 -17.98
CA GLU A 368 -17.69 -4.03 -18.05
C GLU A 368 -16.97 -4.39 -19.36
N GLU A 369 -17.28 -3.72 -20.47
CA GLU A 369 -16.58 -3.89 -21.75
C GLU A 369 -15.10 -3.47 -21.65
N GLU A 370 -14.81 -2.36 -20.97
CA GLU A 370 -13.44 -1.86 -20.76
C GLU A 370 -12.66 -2.74 -19.78
N LEU A 371 -13.33 -3.23 -18.74
CA LEU A 371 -12.75 -4.17 -17.77
C LEU A 371 -12.54 -5.58 -18.34
N ASN A 372 -13.26 -5.95 -19.41
CA ASN A 372 -13.06 -7.22 -20.10
C ASN A 372 -12.16 -7.09 -21.34
N GLY A 373 -11.92 -5.87 -21.81
CA GLY A 373 -11.02 -5.59 -22.91
C GLY A 373 -9.58 -6.00 -22.56
N GLN A 374 -9.02 -6.94 -23.32
CA GLN A 374 -7.57 -7.12 -23.37
C GLN A 374 -6.98 -5.96 -24.16
N HIS A 375 -6.50 -4.93 -23.46
CA HIS A 375 -5.51 -4.04 -24.05
C HIS A 375 -4.17 -4.76 -23.99
N ASP A 376 -3.92 -5.61 -24.99
CA ASP A 376 -2.55 -5.94 -25.36
C ASP A 376 -1.80 -4.61 -25.45
N PRO A 377 -0.66 -4.42 -24.75
CA PRO A 377 0.13 -3.23 -24.91
C PRO A 377 0.71 -3.28 -26.33
N LEU A 378 -0.04 -2.75 -27.30
CA LEU A 378 0.55 -2.41 -28.56
C LEU A 378 1.63 -1.37 -28.22
N PRO A 379 2.91 -1.64 -28.57
CA PRO A 379 3.95 -0.64 -28.38
C PRO A 379 3.50 0.65 -29.07
N PRO A 380 3.77 1.83 -28.49
CA PRO A 380 3.38 3.09 -29.08
C PRO A 380 3.85 3.12 -30.53
N SER A 381 2.90 3.22 -31.46
CA SER A 381 3.20 3.31 -32.88
C SER A 381 3.98 4.59 -33.11
N VAL A 382 5.25 4.45 -33.48
CA VAL A 382 6.12 5.58 -33.82
C VAL A 382 5.63 6.17 -35.14
N HIS A 383 4.81 7.22 -35.07
CA HIS A 383 4.47 8.08 -36.20
C HIS A 383 4.65 9.54 -35.84
#